data_AF-A0A396I5C1-F1
#
_entry.id   AF-A0A396I5C1-F1
#
_cell.length_a   1.000
_cell.length_b   1.000
_cell.length_c   1.000
_cell.angle_alpha   90.00
_cell.angle_beta   90.00
_cell.angle_gamma   90.00
#
_symmetry.space_group_name_H-M   'P 1'
#
loop_
_entity.id
_entity.type
_entity.pdbx_description
1 polymer ?
#
loop_
_entity_poly.entity_id
_entity_poly.type
_entity_poly.pdbx_seq_one_letter_code
_entity_poly.pdbx_strand_id
1 'polypeptide(L)'
;MTTFDASAFTGNPSLCGPPLPVKCSGHDDLSHDSENDITYDNWFLLSLGLGFATGTLVPYFVLAMKRSWSDAYFDFLDQFIDKILLRLRHRQGRNHGQRRKIQHRQ
;
A
#
# COMPACT_ATOMS: atom_id res chain seq x y z
N MET A 1 61.28 -35.52 20.18
CA MET A 1 60.01 -34.86 19.82
C MET A 1 59.07 -35.92 19.30
N THR A 2 58.13 -36.38 20.13
CA THR A 2 57.00 -37.19 19.67
C THR A 2 55.79 -36.70 20.44
N THR A 3 54.94 -35.94 19.76
CA THR A 3 53.61 -35.60 20.27
C THR A 3 52.76 -36.87 20.23
N PHE A 4 51.88 -37.03 21.21
CA PHE A 4 51.15 -38.24 21.57
C PHE A 4 50.67 -39.13 20.41
N ASP A 5 50.77 -40.45 20.60
CA ASP A 5 50.33 -41.48 19.66
C ASP A 5 48.79 -41.48 19.52
N ALA A 6 48.27 -41.90 18.36
CA ALA A 6 46.83 -41.81 18.04
C ALA A 6 45.94 -42.59 19.03
N SER A 7 46.50 -43.63 19.67
CA SER A 7 45.84 -44.44 20.70
C SER A 7 45.51 -43.68 21.99
N ALA A 8 46.18 -42.56 22.27
CA ALA A 8 45.89 -41.74 23.44
C ALA A 8 44.52 -41.04 23.33
N PHE A 9 43.96 -40.96 22.12
CA PHE A 9 42.71 -40.24 21.84
C PHE A 9 41.52 -41.18 21.58
N THR A 10 41.75 -42.50 21.49
CA THR A 10 40.69 -43.49 21.36
C THR A 10 39.83 -43.56 22.62
N GLY A 11 38.52 -43.31 22.49
CA GLY A 11 37.56 -43.41 23.59
C GLY A 11 37.22 -42.09 24.29
N ASN A 12 37.73 -40.95 23.81
CA ASN A 12 37.34 -39.64 24.34
C ASN A 12 36.00 -39.16 23.71
N PRO A 13 34.91 -39.04 24.49
CA PRO A 13 33.60 -38.64 23.97
C PRO A 13 33.53 -37.17 23.53
N SER A 14 34.50 -36.32 23.90
CA SER A 14 34.57 -34.93 23.45
C SER A 14 35.32 -34.76 22.13
N LEU A 15 35.83 -35.84 21.53
CA LEU A 15 36.54 -35.83 20.25
C LEU A 15 35.67 -36.50 19.19
N CYS A 16 35.10 -35.68 18.31
CA CYS A 16 34.29 -36.14 17.19
C CYS A 16 34.48 -35.19 15.99
N GLY A 17 34.23 -35.67 14.77
CA GLY A 17 34.43 -34.92 13.53
C GLY A 17 35.73 -35.29 12.77
N PRO A 18 35.82 -34.99 11.45
CA PRO A 18 36.98 -35.33 10.64
C PRO A 18 38.27 -34.68 11.18
N PRO A 19 39.42 -35.38 11.21
CA PRO A 19 39.75 -36.66 10.56
C PRO A 19 39.41 -37.92 11.38
N LEU A 20 38.67 -37.81 12.49
CA LEU A 20 38.32 -38.94 13.34
C LEU A 20 37.08 -39.68 12.80
N PRO A 21 37.01 -41.03 12.94
CA PRO A 21 35.88 -41.84 12.47
C PRO A 21 34.61 -41.68 13.33
N VAL A 22 34.70 -40.99 14.48
CA VAL A 22 33.57 -40.75 15.39
C VAL A 22 32.77 -39.55 14.91
N LYS A 23 31.52 -39.76 14.50
CA LYS A 23 30.59 -38.67 14.16
C LYS A 23 30.05 -38.04 15.45
N CYS A 24 30.00 -36.71 15.49
CA CYS A 24 29.34 -35.99 16.57
C CYS A 24 27.83 -36.24 16.46
N SER A 25 27.24 -36.94 17.43
CA SER A 25 25.79 -37.03 17.53
C SER A 25 25.29 -35.69 18.08
N GLY A 26 24.74 -34.85 17.20
CA GLY A 26 24.27 -33.50 17.55
C GLY A 26 24.45 -32.43 16.47
N HIS A 27 24.92 -32.77 15.27
CA HIS A 27 25.03 -31.82 14.16
C HIS A 27 24.29 -32.24 12.89
N ASP A 28 23.55 -33.35 12.93
CA ASP A 28 22.67 -33.77 11.83
C ASP A 28 21.33 -33.00 11.84
N ASP A 29 21.10 -32.15 12.85
CA ASP A 29 19.92 -31.27 12.97
C ASP A 29 20.16 -29.83 12.48
N LEU A 30 21.25 -29.57 11.75
CA LEU A 30 21.53 -28.26 11.13
C LEU A 30 21.30 -28.23 9.62
N SER A 31 20.89 -29.35 9.02
CA SER A 31 20.36 -29.39 7.65
C SER A 31 18.85 -29.08 7.59
N HIS A 32 18.37 -28.20 8.47
CA HIS A 32 16.99 -27.68 8.43
C HIS A 32 16.94 -26.16 8.58
N ASP A 33 18.00 -25.45 8.17
CA ASP A 33 18.00 -23.99 8.17
C ASP A 33 17.58 -23.38 6.82
N SER A 34 16.87 -24.13 5.99
CA SER A 34 16.24 -23.62 4.77
C SER A 34 14.73 -23.38 4.90
N GLU A 35 14.10 -23.73 6.02
CA GLU A 35 12.65 -23.53 6.22
C GLU A 35 12.32 -22.25 7.02
N ASN A 36 13.28 -21.74 7.79
CA ASN A 36 13.12 -20.51 8.56
C ASN A 36 13.22 -19.25 7.68
N ASP A 37 14.07 -19.25 6.64
CA ASP A 37 14.19 -18.13 5.70
C ASP A 37 12.86 -17.88 4.95
N ILE A 38 12.12 -18.93 4.61
CA ILE A 38 10.85 -18.84 3.86
C ILE A 38 9.76 -18.10 4.68
N THR A 39 9.80 -18.22 6.01
CA THR A 39 8.78 -17.62 6.88
C THR A 39 9.07 -16.16 7.18
N TYR A 40 10.34 -15.79 7.39
CA TYR A 40 10.74 -14.39 7.53
C TYR A 40 10.57 -13.63 6.21
N ASP A 41 10.86 -14.27 5.08
CA ASP A 41 10.60 -13.70 3.75
C ASP A 41 9.12 -13.43 3.53
N ASN A 42 8.22 -14.31 3.97
CA ASN A 42 6.78 -14.09 3.81
C ASN A 42 6.29 -12.84 4.54
N TRP A 43 6.68 -12.60 5.80
CA TRP A 43 6.27 -11.39 6.51
C TRP A 43 6.85 -10.12 5.88
N PHE A 44 8.10 -10.19 5.43
CA PHE A 44 8.76 -9.10 4.72
C PHE A 44 8.09 -8.79 3.37
N LEU A 45 7.77 -9.81 2.57
CA LEU A 45 7.05 -9.69 1.30
C LEU A 45 5.63 -9.15 1.51
N LEU A 46 4.93 -9.60 2.56
CA LEU A 46 3.61 -9.08 2.91
C LEU A 46 3.68 -7.61 3.33
N SER A 47 4.67 -7.23 4.14
CA SER A 47 4.88 -5.85 4.56
C SER A 47 5.26 -4.95 3.37
N LEU A 48 6.13 -5.43 2.48
CA LEU A 48 6.53 -4.73 1.26
C LEU A 48 5.34 -4.55 0.29
N GLY A 49 4.56 -5.62 0.07
CA GLY A 49 3.37 -5.58 -0.77
C GLY A 49 2.29 -4.66 -0.20
N LEU A 50 2.03 -4.74 1.11
CA LEU A 50 1.07 -3.87 1.80
C LEU A 50 1.53 -2.42 1.77
N GLY A 51 2.82 -2.15 2.03
CA GLY A 51 3.42 -0.83 1.97
C GLY A 51 3.34 -0.21 0.57
N PHE A 52 3.60 -1.00 -0.48
CA PHE A 52 3.46 -0.56 -1.86
C PHE A 52 1.99 -0.27 -2.21
N ALA A 53 1.07 -1.16 -1.83
CA ALA A 53 -0.36 -0.96 -2.08
C ALA A 53 -0.88 0.29 -1.37
N THR A 54 -0.64 0.45 -0.07
CA THR A 54 -1.08 1.63 0.68
C THR A 54 -0.38 2.90 0.21
N GLY A 55 0.93 2.83 -0.07
CA GLY A 55 1.74 3.97 -0.53
C GLY A 55 1.34 4.48 -1.92
N THR A 56 0.78 3.63 -2.78
CA THR A 56 0.28 4.03 -4.11
C THR A 56 -1.21 4.34 -4.11
N LEU A 57 -2.02 3.63 -3.32
CA LEU A 57 -3.46 3.88 -3.18
C LEU A 57 -3.76 5.27 -2.62
N VAL A 58 -3.00 5.76 -1.63
CA VAL A 58 -3.22 7.09 -1.04
C VAL A 58 -3.07 8.23 -2.06
N PRO A 59 -1.91 8.39 -2.76
CA PRO A 59 -1.78 9.43 -3.77
C PRO A 59 -2.70 9.19 -4.96
N TYR A 60 -2.96 7.94 -5.36
CA TYR A 60 -3.94 7.65 -6.42
C TYR A 60 -5.34 8.11 -6.01
N PHE A 61 -5.78 7.83 -4.79
CA PHE A 61 -7.07 8.26 -4.28
C PHE A 61 -7.15 9.77 -4.13
N VAL A 62 -6.09 10.44 -3.66
CA VAL A 62 -6.04 11.92 -3.61
C VAL A 62 -6.11 12.52 -5.01
N LEU A 63 -5.37 11.99 -5.98
CA LEU A 63 -5.39 12.43 -7.37
C LEU A 63 -6.72 12.11 -8.05
N ALA A 64 -7.29 10.93 -7.80
CA ALA A 64 -8.57 10.49 -8.33
C ALA A 64 -9.71 11.29 -7.72
N MET A 65 -9.69 11.57 -6.41
CA MET A 65 -10.60 12.52 -5.79
C MET A 65 -10.38 13.91 -6.38
N LYS A 66 -9.16 14.43 -6.49
CA LYS A 66 -8.94 15.74 -7.14
C LYS A 66 -9.46 15.80 -8.58
N ARG A 67 -9.34 14.72 -9.36
CA ARG A 67 -9.79 14.65 -10.76
C ARG A 67 -11.29 14.41 -10.88
N SER A 68 -11.82 13.41 -10.17
CA SER A 68 -13.25 13.08 -10.15
C SER A 68 -14.09 14.12 -9.43
N TRP A 69 -13.60 14.68 -8.32
CA TRP A 69 -14.25 15.81 -7.66
C TRP A 69 -14.11 17.06 -8.51
N SER A 70 -13.04 17.27 -9.27
CA SER A 70 -12.99 18.38 -10.22
C SER A 70 -14.15 18.27 -11.22
N ASP A 71 -14.30 17.11 -11.86
CA ASP A 71 -15.36 16.91 -12.86
C ASP A 71 -16.76 17.01 -12.24
N ALA A 72 -17.00 16.37 -11.09
CA ALA A 72 -18.28 16.46 -10.39
C ALA A 72 -18.56 17.86 -9.81
N TYR A 73 -17.51 18.59 -9.40
CA TYR A 73 -17.62 19.95 -8.89
C TYR A 73 -17.94 20.94 -10.02
N PHE A 74 -17.30 20.80 -11.18
CA PHE A 74 -17.64 21.60 -12.36
C PHE A 74 -19.09 21.35 -12.80
N ASP A 75 -19.53 20.09 -12.84
CA ASP A 75 -20.91 19.75 -13.20
C ASP A 75 -21.92 20.31 -12.20
N PHE A 76 -21.63 20.24 -10.89
CA PHE A 76 -22.47 20.84 -9.86
C PHE A 76 -22.51 22.38 -9.96
N LEU A 77 -21.36 23.02 -10.21
CA LEU A 77 -21.29 24.46 -10.41
C LEU A 77 -22.08 24.89 -11.64
N ASP A 78 -21.97 24.16 -12.75
CA ASP A 78 -22.69 24.47 -13.99
C ASP A 78 -24.20 24.41 -13.75
N GLN A 79 -24.69 23.34 -13.12
CA GLN A 79 -26.09 23.21 -12.72
C GLN A 79 -26.55 24.34 -11.77
N PHE A 80 -25.69 24.76 -10.84
CA PHE A 80 -26.01 25.85 -9.91
C PHE A 80 -26.09 27.20 -10.62
N ILE A 81 -25.13 27.50 -11.51
CA ILE A 81 -25.07 28.72 -12.32
C ILE A 81 -26.30 28.79 -13.23
N ASP A 82 -26.64 27.71 -13.91
CA ASP A 82 -27.80 27.67 -14.81
C ASP A 82 -29.11 27.94 -14.06
N LYS A 83 -29.26 27.37 -12.86
CA LYS A 83 -30.45 27.60 -12.03
C LYS A 83 -30.55 29.06 -11.59
N ILE A 84 -29.43 29.70 -11.25
CA ILE A 84 -29.37 31.14 -10.94
C ILE A 84 -29.71 31.96 -12.19
N LEU A 85 -29.11 31.65 -13.33
CA LEU A 85 -29.32 32.37 -14.58
C LEU A 85 -30.78 32.31 -15.02
N LEU A 86 -31.42 31.14 -14.92
CA LEU A 86 -32.84 30.94 -15.18
C LEU A 86 -33.71 31.77 -14.22
N ARG A 87 -33.37 31.81 -12.93
CA ARG A 87 -34.09 32.63 -11.93
C ARG A 87 -33.95 34.12 -12.22
N LEU A 88 -32.77 34.58 -12.58
CA LEU A 88 -32.52 35.97 -12.97
C LEU A 88 -33.27 36.32 -14.25
N ARG A 89 -33.23 35.45 -15.28
CA ARG A 89 -33.95 35.63 -16.54
C ARG A 89 -35.46 35.66 -16.32
N HIS A 90 -35.99 34.79 -15.48
CA HIS A 90 -37.41 34.80 -15.11
C HIS A 90 -37.80 36.10 -14.38
N ARG A 91 -36.99 36.55 -13.40
CA ARG A 91 -37.20 37.84 -12.74
C ARG A 91 -37.14 39.01 -13.72
N GLN A 92 -36.20 38.98 -14.66
CA GLN A 92 -36.05 40.02 -15.69
C GLN A 92 -37.23 40.04 -16.66
N GLY A 93 -37.72 38.87 -17.09
CA GLY A 93 -38.94 38.74 -17.89
C GLY A 93 -40.18 39.24 -17.17
N ARG A 94 -40.35 38.94 -15.87
CA ARG A 94 -41.43 39.51 -15.04
C ARG A 94 -41.33 41.03 -14.93
N ASN A 95 -40.14 41.56 -14.59
CA ASN A 95 -39.92 43.00 -14.48
C ASN A 95 -40.16 43.72 -15.81
N HIS A 96 -39.73 43.13 -16.93
CA HIS A 96 -39.92 43.73 -18.25
C HIS A 96 -41.39 43.66 -18.71
N GLY A 97 -42.10 42.56 -18.44
CA GLY A 97 -43.53 42.44 -18.71
C GLY A 97 -44.36 43.39 -17.85
N GLN A 98 -43.96 43.60 -16.60
CA GLN A 98 -44.62 44.53 -15.69
C GLN A 98 -44.38 45.99 -16.10
N ARG A 99 -43.17 46.35 -16.56
CA ARG A 99 -42.90 47.66 -17.17
C ARG A 99 -43.73 47.93 -18.42
N ARG A 100 -43.85 46.95 -19.34
CA ARG A 100 -44.69 47.10 -20.55
C ARG A 100 -46.17 47.30 -20.21
N LYS A 101 -46.69 46.61 -19.18
CA LYS A 101 -48.08 46.79 -18.73
C LYS A 101 -48.33 48.16 -18.10
N ILE A 102 -47.38 48.72 -17.36
CA ILE A 102 -47.50 50.07 -16.77
C ILE A 102 -47.54 51.12 -17.88
N GLN A 103 -46.68 50.98 -18.89
CA GLN A 103 -46.56 51.94 -19.98
C GLN A 103 -47.74 51.89 -20.98
N HIS A 104 -48.49 50.80 -21.03
CA HIS A 104 -49.70 50.67 -21.87
C HIS A 104 -50.98 51.13 -21.16
N ARG A 105 -50.89 51.49 -19.87
CA ARG A 105 -52.01 51.96 -19.02
C ARG A 105 -51.97 53.47 -18.78
N GLN A 106 -50.98 54.15 -19.33
CA GLN A 106 -50.80 55.60 -19.37
C GLN A 106 -50.99 56.07 -20.81
#